data_AF-A0A5C6W5Y4-F1
#
_entry.id   AF-A0A5C6W5Y4-F1
#
_cell.length_a   1.000
_cell.length_b   1.000
_cell.length_c   1.000
_cell.angle_alpha   90.00
_cell.angle_beta   90.00
_cell.angle_gamma   90.00
#
_symmetry.space_group_name_H-M   'P 1'
#
loop_
_entity.id
_entity.type
_entity.pdbx_description
1 polymer ?
#
loop_
_entity_poly.entity_id
_entity_poly.type
_entity_poly.pdbx_seq_one_letter_code
_entity_poly.pdbx_strand_id
1 'polypeptide(L)'
;MTSIDPSLLIANKPSATRTGSSNLGKDEFLKILMTQLQNQDPLNPMEDKEFIAQMAQFSTLEQTTNMASMMEKFINVQNQSDSILKYSEMIGKKVEWKNSEAETGIGIVNSIKKTEAGIMLELDNGKEISSDNIVKVTKTE
;
A
#
# COMPACT_ATOMS: atom_id res chain seq x y z
N MET A 1 35.21 22.77 -29.44
CA MET A 1 34.12 21.84 -29.12
C MET A 1 34.76 20.60 -28.51
N THR A 2 34.82 20.50 -27.18
CA THR A 2 35.43 19.37 -26.48
C THR A 2 34.49 18.18 -26.54
N SER A 3 34.82 17.19 -27.37
CA SER A 3 34.10 15.92 -27.46
C SER A 3 34.39 15.09 -26.21
N ILE A 4 33.34 14.78 -25.45
CA ILE A 4 33.42 13.87 -24.30
C ILE A 4 33.67 12.46 -24.84
N ASP A 5 34.71 11.81 -24.33
CA ASP A 5 35.06 10.43 -24.67
C ASP A 5 33.96 9.48 -24.13
N PRO A 6 33.24 8.74 -24.99
CA PRO A 6 32.17 7.83 -24.58
C PRO A 6 32.63 6.72 -23.64
N SER A 7 33.94 6.48 -23.54
CA SER A 7 34.56 5.48 -22.67
C SER A 7 34.49 5.85 -21.18
N LEU A 8 34.24 7.12 -20.85
CA LEU A 8 34.09 7.61 -19.47
C LEU A 8 32.65 7.52 -18.95
N LEU A 9 31.71 7.07 -19.78
CA LEU A 9 30.35 6.77 -19.35
C LEU A 9 30.36 5.42 -18.64
N ILE A 10 30.35 5.46 -17.30
CA ILE A 10 30.14 4.27 -16.47
C ILE A 10 28.78 3.68 -16.87
N ALA A 11 28.80 2.56 -17.58
CA ALA A 11 27.61 1.81 -17.90
C ALA A 11 26.90 1.46 -16.58
N ASN A 12 25.67 1.97 -16.42
CA ASN A 12 24.76 1.59 -15.35
C ASN A 12 24.43 0.09 -15.50
N LYS A 13 25.30 -0.78 -14.98
CA LYS A 13 25.00 -2.19 -14.81
C LYS A 13 23.81 -2.27 -13.85
N PRO A 14 22.70 -2.92 -14.23
CA PRO A 14 21.62 -3.15 -13.30
C PRO A 14 22.19 -3.94 -12.13
N SER A 15 22.19 -3.31 -10.95
CA SER A 15 22.52 -3.98 -9.70
C SER A 15 21.58 -5.17 -9.58
N ALA A 16 22.14 -6.38 -9.62
CA ALA A 16 21.36 -7.59 -9.42
C ALA A 16 20.68 -7.47 -8.06
N THR A 17 19.37 -7.30 -8.06
CA THR A 17 18.54 -7.28 -6.86
C THR A 17 18.77 -8.60 -6.14
N ARG A 18 19.63 -8.61 -5.12
CA ARG A 18 19.72 -9.72 -4.18
C ARG A 18 18.37 -9.76 -3.47
N THR A 19 17.50 -10.65 -3.92
CA THR A 19 16.30 -11.09 -3.22
C THR A 19 16.71 -11.97 -2.03
N GLY A 20 17.50 -11.42 -1.13
CA GLY A 20 17.78 -12.03 0.17
C GLY A 20 16.70 -11.60 1.15
N SER A 21 16.01 -12.57 1.75
CA SER A 21 14.98 -12.32 2.77
C SER A 21 15.50 -11.38 3.86
N SER A 22 14.82 -10.25 4.04
CA SER A 22 15.02 -9.21 5.06
C SER A 22 15.32 -9.74 6.49
N ASN A 23 14.79 -10.91 6.84
CA ASN A 23 15.06 -11.55 8.15
C ASN A 23 16.52 -11.99 8.36
N LEU A 24 17.33 -12.09 7.31
CA LEU A 24 18.72 -12.55 7.40
C LEU A 24 19.65 -11.48 8.01
N GLY A 25 19.33 -10.18 7.88
CA GLY A 25 20.20 -9.08 8.33
C GLY A 25 20.32 -8.93 9.85
N LYS A 26 19.25 -9.22 10.60
CA LYS A 26 19.21 -9.07 12.07
C LYS A 26 19.94 -10.21 12.79
N ASP A 27 19.80 -11.43 12.29
CA ASP A 27 20.44 -12.62 12.87
C ASP A 27 21.93 -12.66 12.53
N GLU A 28 22.34 -12.27 11.31
CA GLU A 28 23.75 -12.02 11.00
C GLU A 28 24.33 -10.87 11.82
N PHE A 29 23.56 -9.81 12.07
CA PHE A 29 23.97 -8.70 12.94
C PHE A 29 24.23 -9.14 14.38
N LEU A 30 23.31 -9.87 15.02
CA LEU A 30 23.49 -10.38 16.38
C LEU A 30 24.68 -11.35 16.47
N LYS A 31 24.89 -12.15 15.43
CA LYS A 31 26.02 -13.07 15.33
C LYS A 31 27.35 -12.34 15.19
N ILE A 32 27.42 -11.27 14.39
CA ILE A 32 28.61 -10.42 14.26
C ILE A 32 28.88 -9.69 15.58
N LEU A 33 27.85 -9.13 16.23
CA LEU A 33 27.99 -8.43 17.51
C LEU A 33 28.49 -9.38 18.62
N MET A 34 27.98 -10.61 18.66
CA MET A 34 28.44 -11.63 19.61
C MET A 34 29.86 -12.11 19.29
N THR A 35 30.22 -12.21 18.01
CA THR A 35 31.57 -12.59 17.56
C THR A 35 32.62 -11.53 17.87
N GLN A 36 32.27 -10.24 17.71
CA GLN A 36 33.13 -9.11 18.08
C GLN A 36 33.30 -9.04 19.60
N LEU A 37 32.25 -9.23 20.40
CA LEU A 37 32.33 -9.24 21.86
C LEU A 37 33.22 -10.38 22.41
N GLN A 38 33.35 -11.49 21.67
CA GLN A 38 34.24 -12.61 22.00
C GLN A 38 35.71 -12.41 21.57
N ASN A 39 36.02 -11.51 20.62
CA ASN A 39 37.35 -11.38 20.00
C ASN A 39 38.00 -9.99 20.13
N GLN A 40 37.48 -9.08 20.95
CA GLN A 40 38.09 -7.75 21.11
C GLN A 40 39.33 -7.79 22.01
N ASP A 41 40.49 -7.54 21.40
CA ASP A 41 41.68 -7.04 22.10
C ASP A 41 41.36 -5.60 22.58
N PRO A 42 41.48 -5.29 23.89
CA PRO A 42 41.05 -4.03 24.51
C PRO A 42 41.69 -2.74 23.95
N LEU A 43 42.67 -2.83 23.05
CA LEU A 43 43.47 -1.69 22.59
C LEU A 43 42.96 -0.94 21.35
N ASN A 44 41.94 -1.40 20.60
CA ASN A 44 41.38 -0.63 19.46
C ASN A 44 39.88 -0.86 19.17
N PRO A 45 38.96 -0.22 19.92
CA PRO A 45 37.51 -0.43 19.81
C PRO A 45 36.77 0.50 18.82
N MET A 46 37.45 1.17 17.86
CA MET A 46 36.88 2.34 17.17
C MET A 46 36.34 2.12 15.75
N GLU A 47 36.84 1.18 14.93
CA GLU A 47 36.33 1.01 13.55
C GLU A 47 35.01 0.23 13.45
N ASP A 48 34.73 -0.69 14.39
CA ASP A 48 33.52 -1.51 14.33
C ASP A 48 32.23 -0.74 14.63
N LYS A 49 32.31 0.42 15.31
CA LYS A 49 31.13 1.17 15.79
C LYS A 49 30.41 1.95 14.70
N GLU A 50 31.12 2.50 13.71
CA GLU A 50 30.48 3.26 12.62
C GLU A 50 29.68 2.36 11.69
N PHE A 51 30.20 1.17 11.36
CA PHE A 51 29.47 0.18 10.56
C PHE A 51 28.21 -0.32 11.28
N ILE A 52 28.30 -0.56 12.60
CA ILE A 52 27.16 -0.92 13.45
C ILE A 52 26.10 0.18 13.46
N ALA A 53 26.51 1.45 13.60
CA ALA A 53 25.58 2.58 13.59
C ALA A 53 24.85 2.71 12.26
N GLN A 54 25.55 2.51 11.13
CA GLN A 54 24.94 2.52 9.80
C GLN A 54 23.96 1.34 9.62
N MET A 55 24.32 0.13 10.04
CA MET A 55 23.42 -1.04 9.95
C MET A 55 22.16 -0.92 10.83
N ALA A 56 22.30 -0.36 12.03
CA ALA A 56 21.15 -0.06 12.89
C ALA A 56 20.21 0.99 12.26
N GLN A 57 20.78 2.00 11.59
CA GLN A 57 20.00 2.97 10.81
C GLN A 57 19.27 2.31 9.64
N PHE A 58 19.95 1.44 8.87
CA PHE A 58 19.32 0.70 7.77
C PHE A 58 18.19 -0.23 8.26
N SER A 59 18.40 -0.96 9.36
CA SER A 59 17.38 -1.85 9.94
C SER A 59 16.15 -1.06 10.39
N THR A 60 16.35 0.14 10.95
CA THR A 60 15.25 1.01 11.37
C THR A 60 14.46 1.55 10.17
N LEU A 61 15.15 1.95 9.09
CA LEU A 61 14.51 2.42 7.86
C LEU A 61 13.72 1.31 7.16
N GLU A 62 14.27 0.10 7.12
CA GLU A 62 13.59 -1.07 6.58
C GLU A 62 12.34 -1.39 7.39
N GLN A 63 12.43 -1.40 8.72
CA GLN A 63 11.28 -1.63 9.60
C GLN A 63 10.19 -0.56 9.41
N THR A 64 10.60 0.70 9.23
CA THR A 64 9.67 1.81 8.91
C THR A 64 8.99 1.61 7.56
N THR A 65 9.75 1.17 6.54
CA THR A 65 9.25 0.89 5.20
C THR A 65 8.27 -0.29 5.18
N ASN A 66 8.59 -1.34 5.94
CA ASN A 66 7.71 -2.49 6.15
C ASN A 66 6.42 -2.08 6.87
N MET A 67 6.52 -1.22 7.89
CA MET A 67 5.35 -0.68 8.59
C MET A 67 4.46 0.13 7.65
N ALA A 68 5.02 1.04 6.85
CA ALA A 68 4.28 1.81 5.86
C ALA A 68 3.56 0.88 4.86
N SER A 69 4.26 -0.14 4.34
CA SER A 69 3.68 -1.15 3.45
C SER A 69 2.54 -1.95 4.09
N MET A 70 2.67 -2.29 5.39
CA MET A 70 1.59 -2.95 6.14
C MET A 70 0.39 -2.03 6.35
N MET A 71 0.61 -0.74 6.65
CA MET A 71 -0.46 0.24 6.78
C MET A 71 -1.19 0.46 5.45
N GLU A 72 -0.48 0.56 4.33
CA GLU A 72 -1.11 0.65 3.00
C GLU A 72 -1.96 -0.59 2.70
N LYS A 73 -1.45 -1.80 2.98
CA LYS A 73 -2.24 -3.03 2.83
C LYS A 73 -3.47 -3.03 3.73
N PHE A 74 -3.33 -2.58 4.98
CA PHE A 74 -4.45 -2.50 5.92
C PHE A 74 -5.53 -1.53 5.44
N ILE A 75 -5.16 -0.34 4.99
CA ILE A 75 -6.11 0.66 4.43
C ILE A 75 -6.84 0.07 3.21
N ASN A 76 -6.13 -0.63 2.33
CA ASN A 76 -6.73 -1.28 1.17
C ASN A 76 -7.73 -2.38 1.57
N VAL A 77 -7.39 -3.22 2.54
CA VAL A 77 -8.28 -4.27 3.06
C VAL A 77 -9.52 -3.66 3.71
N GLN A 78 -9.36 -2.60 4.52
CA GLN A 78 -10.49 -1.89 5.15
C GLN A 78 -11.46 -1.33 4.11
N ASN A 79 -10.95 -0.69 3.05
CA ASN A 79 -11.76 -0.12 1.97
C ASN A 79 -12.45 -1.19 1.12
N GLN A 80 -11.85 -2.39 1.00
CA GLN A 80 -12.35 -3.43 0.11
C GLN A 80 -13.41 -4.34 0.75
N SER A 81 -13.30 -4.57 2.07
CA SER A 81 -14.13 -5.53 2.82
C SER A 81 -15.52 -4.98 3.17
N ASP A 82 -15.58 -3.67 3.43
CA ASP A 82 -16.77 -3.04 4.02
C ASP A 82 -17.81 -2.59 3.01
N SER A 83 -17.43 -2.39 1.76
CA SER A 83 -18.26 -1.63 0.83
C SER A 83 -19.52 -2.39 0.45
N ILE A 84 -19.42 -3.61 -0.08
CA ILE A 84 -20.61 -4.33 -0.59
C ILE A 84 -21.64 -4.65 0.51
N LEU A 85 -21.19 -4.95 1.73
CA LEU A 85 -22.08 -5.24 2.85
C LEU A 85 -22.85 -3.99 3.29
N LYS A 86 -22.19 -2.83 3.37
CA LYS A 86 -22.85 -1.55 3.69
C LYS A 86 -23.94 -1.20 2.67
N TYR A 87 -23.65 -1.42 1.38
CA TYR A 87 -24.65 -1.14 0.34
C TYR A 87 -25.76 -2.19 0.32
N SER A 88 -25.54 -3.43 0.76
CA SER A 88 -26.55 -4.50 0.74
C SER A 88 -27.88 -4.12 1.42
N GLU A 89 -27.82 -3.29 2.46
CA GLU A 89 -29.00 -2.77 3.16
C GLU A 89 -29.83 -1.78 2.32
N MET A 90 -29.32 -1.33 1.18
CA MET A 90 -30.00 -0.44 0.26
C MET A 90 -30.87 -1.20 -0.75
N ILE A 91 -30.68 -2.51 -0.92
CA ILE A 91 -31.53 -3.34 -1.77
C ILE A 91 -32.98 -3.22 -1.29
N GLY A 92 -33.90 -2.94 -2.22
CA GLY A 92 -35.31 -2.69 -1.95
C GLY A 92 -35.62 -1.30 -1.39
N LYS A 93 -34.62 -0.46 -1.12
CA LYS A 93 -34.83 0.94 -0.71
C LYS A 93 -34.88 1.87 -1.92
N LYS A 94 -35.59 2.99 -1.75
CA LYS A 94 -35.63 4.09 -2.71
C LYS A 94 -34.39 4.96 -2.54
N VAL A 95 -33.68 5.22 -3.63
CA VAL A 95 -32.50 6.08 -3.66
C VAL A 95 -32.70 7.27 -4.58
N GLU A 96 -32.22 8.43 -4.15
CA GLU A 96 -32.12 9.63 -4.97
C GLU A 96 -30.64 9.80 -5.34
N TRP A 97 -30.35 9.93 -6.64
CA TRP A 97 -28.98 10.05 -7.14
C TRP A 97 -28.82 11.34 -7.95
N LYS A 98 -27.57 11.84 -7.99
CA LYS A 98 -27.18 13.00 -8.78
C LYS A 98 -25.81 12.74 -9.42
N ASN A 99 -25.74 12.84 -10.75
CA ASN A 99 -24.48 12.69 -11.47
C ASN A 99 -23.75 14.05 -11.61
N SER A 100 -22.48 14.02 -12.00
CA SER A 100 -21.63 15.20 -12.27
C SER A 100 -22.22 16.16 -13.31
N GLU A 101 -23.08 15.65 -14.21
CA GLU A 101 -23.81 16.44 -15.22
C GLU A 101 -25.10 17.08 -14.69
N ALA A 102 -25.30 17.07 -13.36
CA ALA A 102 -26.50 17.55 -12.67
C ALA A 102 -27.81 16.82 -13.02
N GLU A 103 -27.75 15.73 -13.80
CA GLU A 103 -28.86 14.78 -13.88
C GLU A 103 -29.19 14.25 -12.48
N THR A 104 -30.47 14.30 -12.15
CA THR A 104 -31.02 13.71 -10.92
C THR A 104 -32.05 12.68 -11.28
N GLY A 105 -32.18 11.66 -10.42
CA GLY A 105 -33.20 10.64 -10.60
C GLY A 105 -33.50 9.92 -9.31
N ILE A 106 -34.61 9.19 -9.34
CA ILE A 106 -35.08 8.36 -8.24
C ILE A 106 -35.29 6.96 -8.78
N GLY A 107 -34.89 5.94 -8.03
CA GLY A 107 -35.17 4.54 -8.35
C GLY A 107 -35.11 3.66 -7.11
N ILE A 108 -35.60 2.43 -7.26
CA ILE A 108 -35.48 1.40 -6.21
C ILE A 108 -34.29 0.52 -6.55
N VAL A 109 -33.43 0.25 -5.58
CA VAL A 109 -32.24 -0.60 -5.79
C VAL A 109 -32.67 -2.06 -5.88
N ASN A 110 -32.44 -2.70 -7.02
CA ASN A 110 -32.70 -4.12 -7.23
C ASN A 110 -31.50 -4.99 -6.85
N SER A 111 -30.30 -4.59 -7.27
CA SER A 111 -29.09 -5.37 -7.02
C SER A 111 -27.85 -4.48 -6.87
N ILE A 112 -26.78 -5.08 -6.35
CA ILE A 112 -25.50 -4.41 -6.12
C ILE A 112 -24.39 -5.26 -6.72
N LYS A 113 -23.51 -4.63 -7.47
CA LYS A 113 -22.38 -5.26 -8.14
C LYS A 113 -21.09 -4.57 -7.70
N LYS A 114 -20.06 -5.36 -7.40
CA LYS A 114 -18.70 -4.87 -7.18
C LYS A 114 -17.92 -5.02 -8.48
N THR A 115 -17.48 -3.90 -9.04
CA THR A 115 -16.64 -3.84 -10.25
C THR A 115 -15.28 -3.24 -9.90
N GLU A 116 -14.37 -3.18 -10.88
CA GLU A 116 -13.05 -2.52 -10.69
C GLU A 116 -13.20 -1.01 -10.40
N ALA A 117 -14.29 -0.40 -10.87
CA ALA A 117 -14.58 1.03 -10.68
C ALA A 117 -15.23 1.35 -9.33
N GLY A 118 -15.64 0.35 -8.54
CA GLY A 118 -16.30 0.55 -7.25
C GLY A 118 -17.58 -0.27 -7.10
N ILE A 119 -18.52 0.24 -6.30
CA ILE A 119 -19.82 -0.39 -6.09
C ILE A 119 -20.85 0.26 -7.02
N MET A 120 -21.48 -0.56 -7.84
CA MET A 120 -22.56 -0.17 -8.76
C MET A 120 -23.90 -0.69 -8.23
N LEU A 121 -24.90 0.17 -8.23
CA LEU A 121 -26.28 -0.16 -7.86
C LEU A 121 -27.11 -0.24 -9.13
N GLU A 122 -27.80 -1.36 -9.32
CA GLU A 122 -28.76 -1.55 -10.40
C GLU A 122 -30.16 -1.16 -9.90
N LEU A 123 -30.80 -0.22 -10.58
CA LEU A 123 -32.14 0.25 -10.24
C LEU A 123 -33.25 -0.56 -10.93
N ASP A 124 -34.47 -0.38 -10.49
CA ASP A 124 -35.71 -0.96 -11.05
C ASP A 124 -35.95 -0.61 -12.52
N ASN A 125 -35.48 0.56 -12.97
CA ASN A 125 -35.50 0.95 -14.37
C ASN A 125 -34.35 0.37 -15.23
N GLY A 126 -33.51 -0.49 -14.65
CA GLY A 126 -32.34 -1.08 -15.31
C GLY A 126 -31.14 -0.15 -15.44
N LYS A 127 -31.20 1.08 -14.90
CA LYS A 127 -30.06 2.01 -14.87
C LYS A 127 -29.08 1.58 -13.79
N GLU A 128 -27.80 1.49 -14.15
CA GLU A 128 -26.72 1.30 -13.18
C GLU A 128 -26.15 2.66 -12.76
N ILE A 129 -25.98 2.86 -11.46
CA ILE A 129 -25.41 4.09 -10.88
C ILE A 129 -24.28 3.73 -9.91
N SER A 130 -23.23 4.55 -9.88
CA SER A 130 -22.20 4.42 -8.85
C SER A 130 -22.79 4.74 -7.47
N SER A 131 -22.35 4.02 -6.45
CA SER A 131 -22.62 4.32 -5.04
C SER A 131 -22.25 5.75 -4.65
N ASP A 132 -21.27 6.35 -5.32
CA ASP A 132 -20.77 7.70 -5.00
C ASP A 132 -21.76 8.80 -5.39
N ASN A 133 -22.68 8.50 -6.32
CA ASN A 133 -23.67 9.45 -6.82
C ASN A 133 -24.97 9.45 -6.00
N ILE A 134 -25.08 8.60 -4.97
CA ILE A 134 -26.26 8.52 -4.11
C ILE A 134 -26.28 9.72 -3.16
N VAL A 135 -27.34 10.51 -3.21
CA VAL A 135 -27.52 11.70 -2.36
C VAL A 135 -28.42 11.37 -1.17
N LYS A 136 -29.36 10.44 -1.32
CA LYS A 136 -30.31 10.09 -0.27
C LYS A 136 -30.85 8.67 -0.41
N VAL A 137 -31.12 8.03 0.73
CA VAL A 137 -31.75 6.70 0.82
C VAL A 137 -32.98 6.80 1.71
N THR A 138 -34.11 6.31 1.22
CA THR A 138 -35.40 6.29 1.94
C THR A 138 -35.95 4.87 1.96
N LYS A 139 -36.56 4.46 3.08
CA LYS A 139 -37.24 3.16 3.17
C LYS A 139 -38.46 3.17 2.23
N THR A 140 -38.59 2.11 1.43
CA THR A 140 -39.81 1.85 0.67
C THR A 140 -40.84 1.29 1.66
N GLU A 141 -41.99 1.95 1.79
CA GLU A 141 -43.10 1.49 2.64
C GLU A 141 -43.67 0.15 2.18
#